data_AF-A0A0P1IU72-F1
#
_entry.id   AF-A0A0P1IU72-F1
#
_cell.length_a   1.000
_cell.length_b   1.000
_cell.length_c   1.000
_cell.angle_alpha   90.00
_cell.angle_beta   90.00
_cell.angle_gamma   90.00
#
_symmetry.space_group_name_H-M   'P 1'
#
loop_
_entity.id
_entity.type
_entity.pdbx_description
1 polymer ?
#
loop_
_entity_poly.entity_id
_entity_poly.type
_entity_poly.pdbx_seq_one_letter_code
_entity_poly.pdbx_strand_id
1 'polypeptide(L)'
;MSNLIAKTAMDRRLAEIVAPVIEDMGFELVRLRLMSGKTSTLQIMAERPEGGIEVDDCGEISTAVSAILDVEDPLDDSYVLEVGSPGIDRPLTRLKDFETYEGYDAKLETSELIDGQKRFRGILAGVEGEEVLVNLEQGGEVQTVGLQFDWLADAKLVLTDDLIAEMLKQRKEAGNLSDKDFDETETDTGSKED
;
A
#
# COMPACT_ATOMS: atom_id res chain seq x y z
N MET A 1 11.54 -15.44 7.87
CA MET A 1 10.23 -15.18 7.28
C MET A 1 10.19 -13.73 6.84
N SER A 2 9.93 -13.50 5.56
CA SER A 2 9.71 -12.15 5.07
C SER A 2 8.40 -11.60 5.67
N ASN A 3 8.39 -10.32 6.02
CA ASN A 3 7.19 -9.62 6.45
C ASN A 3 7.06 -8.38 5.59
N LEU A 4 6.09 -8.40 4.66
CA LEU A 4 5.89 -7.31 3.71
C LEU A 4 5.21 -6.10 4.35
N ILE A 5 4.40 -6.31 5.40
CA ILE A 5 3.80 -5.21 6.18
C ILE A 5 4.91 -4.41 6.86
N ALA A 6 5.91 -5.07 7.46
CA ALA A 6 6.98 -4.47 8.26
C ALA A 6 8.34 -5.16 8.00
N LYS A 7 9.28 -4.45 7.34
CA LYS A 7 10.50 -5.07 6.81
C LYS A 7 11.61 -5.19 7.85
N THR A 8 11.90 -4.12 8.57
CA THR A 8 13.00 -4.09 9.54
C THR A 8 12.58 -4.69 10.88
N ALA A 9 13.56 -5.01 11.75
CA ALA A 9 13.24 -5.44 13.11
C ALA A 9 12.48 -4.36 13.90
N MET A 10 12.84 -3.09 13.69
CA MET A 10 12.14 -1.97 14.31
C MET A 10 10.72 -1.80 13.74
N ASP A 11 10.54 -1.92 12.42
CA ASP A 11 9.21 -1.87 11.81
C ASP A 11 8.30 -2.96 12.40
N ARG A 12 8.83 -4.17 12.60
CA ARG A 12 8.04 -5.28 13.16
C ARG A 12 7.63 -5.02 14.60
N ARG A 13 8.54 -4.51 15.43
CA ARG A 13 8.23 -4.09 16.81
C ARG A 13 7.14 -3.01 16.82
N LEU A 14 7.24 -2.01 15.95
CA LEU A 14 6.23 -0.96 15.83
C LEU A 14 4.88 -1.53 15.35
N ALA A 15 4.90 -2.43 14.36
CA ALA A 15 3.69 -3.07 13.85
C ALA A 15 2.97 -3.90 14.91
N GLU A 16 3.71 -4.63 15.77
CA GLU A 16 3.15 -5.37 16.91
C GLU A 16 2.41 -4.47 17.91
N ILE A 17 2.86 -3.22 18.07
CA ILE A 17 2.23 -2.23 18.95
C ILE A 17 1.00 -1.61 18.29
N VAL A 18 1.10 -1.20 17.02
CA VAL A 18 0.05 -0.39 16.38
C VAL A 18 -1.04 -1.21 15.69
N ALA A 19 -0.74 -2.43 15.23
CA ALA A 19 -1.72 -3.25 14.51
C ALA A 19 -2.97 -3.55 15.34
N PRO A 20 -2.89 -3.95 16.63
CA PRO A 20 -4.09 -4.17 17.44
C PRO A 20 -4.98 -2.94 17.57
N VAL A 21 -4.38 -1.74 17.68
CA VAL A 21 -5.12 -0.48 17.76
C VAL A 21 -5.85 -0.18 16.45
N ILE A 22 -5.17 -0.37 15.31
CA ILE A 22 -5.76 -0.16 13.98
C ILE A 22 -6.90 -1.17 13.74
N GLU A 23 -6.71 -2.42 14.13
CA GLU A 23 -7.69 -3.50 14.00
C GLU A 23 -8.92 -3.30 14.89
N ASP A 24 -8.74 -2.86 16.14
CA ASP A 24 -9.84 -2.55 17.06
C ASP A 24 -10.71 -1.39 16.55
N MET A 25 -10.15 -0.51 15.74
CA MET A 25 -10.87 0.58 15.06
C MET A 25 -11.60 0.13 13.78
N GLY A 26 -11.46 -1.14 13.39
CA GLY A 26 -12.09 -1.70 12.19
C GLY A 26 -11.33 -1.44 10.89
N PHE A 27 -10.05 -1.08 10.98
CA PHE A 27 -9.15 -0.94 9.84
C PHE A 27 -8.15 -2.07 9.82
N GLU A 28 -7.36 -2.13 8.75
CA GLU A 28 -6.29 -3.09 8.60
C GLU A 28 -4.97 -2.38 8.30
N LEU A 29 -3.90 -2.85 8.92
CA LEU A 29 -2.56 -2.37 8.62
C LEU A 29 -2.08 -2.95 7.29
N VAL A 30 -1.92 -2.10 6.29
CA VAL A 30 -1.38 -2.46 4.97
C VAL A 30 0.15 -2.42 5.00
N ARG A 31 0.74 -1.35 5.51
CA ARG A 31 2.20 -1.20 5.52
C ARG A 31 2.65 -0.28 6.66
N LEU A 32 3.77 -0.64 7.28
CA LEU A 32 4.48 0.22 8.22
C LEU A 32 5.95 0.34 7.82
N ARG A 33 6.48 1.57 7.76
CA ARG A 33 7.89 1.85 7.49
C ARG A 33 8.40 2.95 8.40
N LEU A 34 9.50 2.69 9.11
CA LEU A 34 10.31 3.73 9.71
C LEU A 34 11.42 4.14 8.74
N MET A 35 11.31 5.34 8.18
CA MET A 35 12.25 5.88 7.21
C MET A 35 13.19 6.87 7.91
N SER A 36 14.49 6.61 7.84
CA SER A 36 15.50 7.53 8.36
C SER A 36 15.68 8.74 7.43
N GLY A 37 15.83 9.92 8.02
CA GLY A 37 16.06 11.17 7.32
C GLY A 37 16.68 12.21 8.26
N LYS A 38 16.60 13.50 7.92
CA LYS A 38 16.96 14.58 8.86
C LYS A 38 16.07 14.53 10.11
N THR A 39 14.80 14.20 9.90
CA THR A 39 13.85 13.74 10.92
C THR A 39 13.33 12.41 10.41
N SER A 40 13.25 11.41 11.29
CA SER A 40 12.68 10.11 10.91
C SER A 40 11.19 10.24 10.62
N THR A 41 10.66 9.44 9.72
CA THR A 41 9.22 9.38 9.42
C THR A 41 8.71 7.97 9.70
N LEU A 42 7.73 7.83 10.57
CA LEU A 42 6.96 6.62 10.75
C LEU A 42 5.72 6.69 9.85
N GLN A 43 5.76 5.97 8.73
CA GLN A 43 4.64 5.91 7.79
C GLN A 43 3.81 4.66 8.04
N ILE A 44 2.51 4.86 8.20
CA ILE A 44 1.49 3.83 8.37
C ILE A 44 0.49 3.98 7.23
N MET A 45 0.32 2.89 6.47
CA MET A 45 -0.74 2.75 5.49
C MET A 45 -1.80 1.83 6.06
N ALA A 46 -3.03 2.31 6.11
CA ALA A 46 -4.18 1.55 6.58
C ALA A 46 -5.33 1.66 5.57
N GLU A 47 -6.29 0.75 5.70
CA GLU A 47 -7.54 0.81 4.94
C GLU A 47 -8.66 0.07 5.67
N ARG A 48 -9.90 0.21 5.20
CA ARG A 48 -10.99 -0.67 5.61
C ARG A 48 -10.86 -2.05 4.95
N PRO A 49 -11.48 -3.11 5.49
CA PRO A 49 -11.47 -4.44 4.87
C PRO A 49 -11.96 -4.46 3.42
N GLU A 50 -12.92 -3.60 3.08
CA GLU A 50 -13.45 -3.37 1.73
C GLU A 50 -12.59 -2.45 0.85
N GLY A 51 -11.53 -1.87 1.41
CA GLY A 51 -10.60 -0.95 0.75
C GLY A 51 -10.90 0.53 0.99
N GLY A 52 -9.86 1.36 0.88
CA GLY A 52 -9.96 2.81 1.04
C GLY A 52 -10.11 3.26 2.51
N ILE A 53 -9.87 4.55 2.74
CA ILE A 53 -10.16 5.31 3.97
C ILE A 53 -10.32 6.79 3.62
N GLU A 54 -11.07 7.50 4.46
CA GLU A 54 -11.19 8.96 4.38
C GLU A 54 -10.08 9.69 5.13
N VAL A 55 -9.98 11.00 4.90
CA VAL A 55 -9.02 11.86 5.63
C VAL A 55 -9.31 11.87 7.13
N ASP A 56 -10.58 11.88 7.53
CA ASP A 56 -10.98 11.85 8.94
C ASP A 56 -10.57 10.52 9.60
N ASP A 57 -10.72 9.39 8.91
CA ASP A 57 -10.24 8.07 9.37
C ASP A 57 -8.73 8.09 9.64
N CYS A 58 -7.95 8.73 8.75
CA CYS A 58 -6.51 8.89 8.95
C CYS A 58 -6.19 9.70 10.22
N GLY A 59 -7.00 10.73 10.52
CA GLY A 59 -6.87 11.54 11.72
C GLY A 59 -7.19 10.77 13.01
N GLU A 60 -8.24 9.95 12.99
CA GLU A 60 -8.59 9.08 14.11
C GLU A 60 -7.49 8.06 14.38
N ILE A 61 -7.02 7.36 13.34
CA ILE A 61 -5.92 6.38 13.45
C ILE A 61 -4.66 7.05 13.98
N SER A 62 -4.30 8.22 13.45
CA SER A 62 -3.13 8.99 13.89
C SER A 62 -3.20 9.32 15.38
N THR A 63 -4.36 9.76 15.86
CA THR A 63 -4.57 10.10 17.28
C THR A 63 -4.42 8.87 18.18
N ALA A 64 -5.07 7.76 17.81
CA ALA A 64 -5.03 6.52 18.60
C ALA A 64 -3.62 5.89 18.62
N VAL A 65 -2.95 5.87 17.46
CA VAL A 65 -1.59 5.34 17.33
C VAL A 65 -0.58 6.21 18.09
N SER A 66 -0.70 7.55 18.02
CA SER A 66 0.17 8.44 18.80
C SER A 66 0.05 8.16 20.29
N ALA A 67 -1.17 7.96 20.81
CA ALA A 67 -1.39 7.70 22.22
C ALA A 67 -0.73 6.40 22.71
N ILE A 68 -0.79 5.30 21.93
CA ILE A 68 -0.12 4.04 22.31
C ILE A 68 1.40 4.14 22.16
N LEU A 69 1.89 4.84 21.14
CA LEU A 69 3.34 5.04 20.95
C LEU A 69 3.95 5.92 22.04
N ASP A 70 3.21 6.90 22.58
CA ASP A 70 3.63 7.70 23.72
C ASP A 70 3.74 6.87 25.03
N VAL A 71 2.97 5.79 25.14
CA VAL A 71 2.98 4.89 26.32
C VAL A 71 4.10 3.86 26.21
N GLU A 72 4.22 3.20 25.05
CA GLU A 72 5.22 2.15 24.81
C GLU A 72 6.62 2.72 24.52
N ASP A 73 6.69 3.99 24.09
CA ASP A 73 7.88 4.76 23.73
C ASP A 73 9.00 3.94 23.06
N PRO A 74 8.74 3.29 21.91
CA PRO A 74 9.67 2.35 21.31
C PRO A 74 10.85 3.01 20.58
N LEU A 75 10.84 4.34 20.41
CA LEU A 75 11.79 5.10 19.60
C LEU A 75 12.47 6.18 20.43
N ASP A 76 13.81 6.16 20.50
CA ASP A 76 14.58 7.15 21.26
C ASP A 76 14.62 8.54 20.57
N ASP A 77 14.46 8.58 19.25
CA ASP A 77 14.57 9.79 18.43
C ASP A 77 13.20 10.35 18.01
N SER A 78 13.12 11.68 17.88
CA SER A 78 11.94 12.35 17.34
C SER A 78 11.62 11.91 15.91
N TYR A 79 10.34 11.73 15.62
CA TYR A 79 9.85 11.34 14.30
C TYR A 79 8.60 12.13 13.89
N VAL A 80 8.27 12.09 12.61
CA VAL A 80 6.99 12.51 12.06
C VAL A 80 6.11 11.28 11.86
N LEU A 81 4.89 11.30 12.40
CA LEU A 81 3.88 10.27 12.14
C LEU A 81 3.09 10.63 10.88
N GLU A 82 3.11 9.73 9.89
CA GLU A 82 2.31 9.84 8.67
C GLU A 82 1.33 8.68 8.60
N VAL A 83 0.03 8.99 8.55
CA VAL A 83 -1.04 8.00 8.37
C VAL A 83 -1.77 8.31 7.07
N GLY A 84 -1.97 7.30 6.24
CA GLY A 84 -2.68 7.47 4.98
C GLY A 84 -3.16 6.15 4.37
N SER A 85 -3.84 6.25 3.23
CA SER A 85 -4.21 5.07 2.44
C SER A 85 -3.04 4.62 1.53
N PRO A 86 -3.02 3.37 1.08
CA PRO A 86 -2.00 2.90 0.13
C PRO A 86 -2.05 3.56 -1.26
N GLY A 87 -3.17 4.16 -1.64
CA GLY A 87 -3.32 4.86 -2.92
C GLY A 87 -3.20 3.95 -4.15
N ILE A 88 -2.84 4.56 -5.30
CA ILE A 88 -2.75 3.89 -6.61
C ILE A 88 -1.44 3.12 -6.83
N ASP A 89 -0.32 3.55 -6.23
CA ASP A 89 0.96 2.81 -6.20
C ASP A 89 0.93 1.80 -5.04
N ARG A 90 -0.13 0.99 -5.02
CA ARG A 90 -0.52 0.17 -3.88
C ARG A 90 0.52 -0.92 -3.60
N PRO A 91 1.09 -1.00 -2.38
CA PRO A 91 1.88 -2.15 -1.96
C PRO A 91 0.98 -3.37 -1.73
N LEU A 92 1.45 -4.54 -2.14
CA LEU A 92 0.79 -5.82 -1.89
C LEU A 92 1.56 -6.51 -0.76
N THR A 93 0.96 -6.57 0.44
CA THR A 93 1.70 -6.95 1.66
C THR A 93 1.07 -8.11 2.42
N ARG A 94 -0.14 -8.49 2.05
CA ARG A 94 -0.92 -9.58 2.64
C ARG A 94 -1.38 -10.50 1.51
N LEU A 95 -1.54 -11.80 1.77
CA LEU A 95 -2.02 -12.75 0.76
C LEU A 95 -3.32 -12.30 0.09
N LYS A 96 -4.27 -11.80 0.89
CA LYS A 96 -5.53 -11.27 0.37
C LYS A 96 -5.37 -10.09 -0.60
N ASP A 97 -4.28 -9.32 -0.52
CA ASP A 97 -4.04 -8.26 -1.50
C ASP A 97 -3.82 -8.86 -2.90
N PHE A 98 -3.15 -10.01 -2.99
CA PHE A 98 -2.92 -10.66 -4.28
C PHE A 98 -4.19 -11.29 -4.85
N GLU A 99 -5.11 -11.75 -3.99
CA GLU A 99 -6.44 -12.21 -4.39
C GLU A 99 -7.32 -11.05 -4.86
N THR A 100 -7.41 -9.98 -4.07
CA THR A 100 -8.25 -8.80 -4.39
C THR A 100 -7.86 -8.14 -5.70
N TYR A 101 -6.57 -8.13 -6.04
CA TYR A 101 -6.06 -7.50 -7.25
C TYR A 101 -5.65 -8.50 -8.34
N GLU A 102 -6.21 -9.71 -8.31
CA GLU A 102 -6.11 -10.64 -9.44
C GLU A 102 -6.52 -9.94 -10.76
N GLY A 103 -5.78 -10.21 -11.84
CA GLY A 103 -5.99 -9.61 -13.15
C GLY A 103 -5.27 -8.28 -13.38
N TYR A 104 -4.64 -7.68 -12.36
CA TYR A 104 -3.84 -6.47 -12.52
C TYR A 104 -2.34 -6.76 -12.68
N ASP A 105 -1.64 -5.87 -13.38
CA ASP A 105 -0.18 -5.88 -13.43
C ASP A 105 0.42 -5.59 -12.05
N ALA A 106 1.36 -6.45 -11.65
CA ALA A 106 2.13 -6.27 -10.44
C ALA A 106 3.62 -6.46 -10.70
N LYS A 107 4.43 -5.81 -9.87
CA LYS A 107 5.86 -6.03 -9.78
C LYS A 107 6.17 -6.68 -8.43
N LEU A 108 6.82 -7.82 -8.47
CA LEU A 108 7.24 -8.58 -7.30
C LEU A 108 8.77 -8.67 -7.29
N GLU A 109 9.36 -8.59 -6.10
CA GLU A 109 10.78 -8.80 -5.86
C GLU A 109 10.95 -9.89 -4.80
N THR A 110 11.75 -10.90 -5.08
CA THR A 110 12.07 -11.99 -4.13
C THR A 110 13.37 -11.70 -3.38
N SER A 111 13.48 -12.19 -2.15
CA SER A 111 14.72 -12.09 -1.37
C SER A 111 15.86 -12.91 -2.00
N GLU A 112 15.52 -14.06 -2.57
CA GLU A 112 16.45 -15.01 -3.18
C GLU A 112 16.31 -15.06 -4.71
N LEU A 113 17.32 -15.62 -5.37
CA LEU A 113 17.32 -15.78 -6.81
C LEU A 113 16.45 -16.98 -7.19
N ILE A 114 15.42 -16.75 -8.00
CA ILE A 114 14.53 -17.78 -8.54
C ILE A 114 14.74 -17.79 -10.05
N ASP A 115 15.19 -18.93 -10.59
CA ASP A 115 15.48 -19.11 -12.02
C ASP A 115 16.31 -18.00 -12.67
N GLY A 116 17.35 -17.54 -11.97
CA GLY A 116 18.28 -16.53 -12.51
C GLY A 116 17.87 -15.08 -12.26
N GLN A 117 16.68 -14.82 -11.71
CA GLN A 117 16.16 -13.47 -11.48
C GLN A 117 15.58 -13.29 -10.08
N LYS A 118 15.43 -12.03 -9.67
CA LYS A 118 14.75 -11.65 -8.41
C LYS A 118 13.51 -10.82 -8.63
N ARG A 119 13.29 -10.34 -9.86
CA ARG A 119 12.25 -9.37 -10.18
C ARG A 119 11.31 -9.99 -11.19
N PHE A 120 10.05 -9.98 -10.83
CA PHE A 120 8.97 -10.53 -11.62
C PHE A 120 8.02 -9.38 -11.92
N ARG A 121 7.56 -9.28 -13.17
CA ARG A 121 6.52 -8.36 -13.56
C ARG A 121 5.56 -9.12 -14.46
N GLY A 122 4.28 -9.05 -14.13
CA GLY A 122 3.24 -9.76 -14.85
C GLY A 122 1.88 -9.54 -14.22
N ILE A 123 0.89 -10.24 -14.74
CA ILE A 123 -0.49 -10.13 -14.28
C ILE A 123 -0.71 -11.08 -13.11
N LEU A 124 -1.27 -10.61 -12.01
CA LEU A 124 -1.65 -11.47 -10.88
C LEU A 124 -2.69 -12.49 -11.33
N ALA A 125 -2.47 -13.75 -10.96
CA ALA A 125 -3.32 -14.89 -11.33
C ALA A 125 -3.93 -15.58 -10.09
N GLY A 126 -4.05 -14.83 -9.00
CA GLY A 126 -4.61 -15.30 -7.73
C GLY A 126 -3.58 -15.90 -6.77
N VAL A 127 -4.07 -16.65 -5.80
CA VAL A 127 -3.28 -17.31 -4.75
C VAL A 127 -3.70 -18.78 -4.65
N GLU A 128 -2.73 -19.68 -4.51
CA GLU A 128 -2.96 -21.09 -4.21
C GLU A 128 -2.19 -21.48 -2.94
N GLY A 129 -2.91 -21.64 -1.82
CA GLY A 129 -2.29 -21.88 -0.52
C GLY A 129 -1.44 -20.69 -0.06
N GLU A 130 -0.12 -20.86 -0.03
CA GLU A 130 0.85 -19.79 0.30
C GLU A 130 1.60 -19.29 -0.96
N GLU A 131 1.20 -19.72 -2.15
CA GLU A 131 1.80 -19.30 -3.42
C GLU A 131 1.01 -18.16 -4.06
N VAL A 132 1.72 -17.09 -4.41
CA VAL A 132 1.21 -16.03 -5.27
C VAL A 132 1.46 -16.42 -6.72
N LEU A 133 0.39 -16.51 -7.51
CA LEU A 133 0.45 -16.86 -8.92
C LEU A 133 0.60 -15.60 -9.78
N VAL A 134 1.56 -15.61 -10.71
CA VAL A 134 1.80 -14.50 -11.64
C VAL A 134 1.99 -15.02 -13.06
N ASN A 135 1.24 -14.44 -14.00
CA ASN A 135 1.36 -14.68 -15.43
C ASN A 135 2.48 -13.80 -16.01
N LEU A 136 3.56 -14.42 -16.44
CA LEU A 136 4.72 -13.77 -17.06
C LEU A 136 4.67 -13.96 -18.57
N GLU A 137 4.88 -12.88 -19.33
CA GLU A 137 5.06 -12.97 -20.78
C GLU A 137 6.56 -13.14 -21.08
N GLN A 138 6.94 -14.30 -21.60
CA GLN A 138 8.32 -14.60 -22.01
C GLN A 138 8.33 -15.17 -23.42
N GLY A 139 9.01 -14.49 -24.34
CA GLY A 139 9.16 -14.98 -25.71
C GLY A 139 7.85 -15.05 -26.51
N GLY A 140 6.81 -14.31 -26.11
CA GLY A 140 5.48 -14.32 -26.75
C GLY A 140 4.54 -15.41 -26.23
N GLU A 141 4.95 -16.15 -25.20
CA GLU A 141 4.11 -17.12 -24.49
C GLU A 141 3.86 -16.64 -23.06
N VAL A 142 2.64 -16.88 -22.56
CA VAL A 142 2.26 -16.61 -21.18
C VAL A 142 2.51 -17.85 -20.35
N GLN A 143 3.29 -17.72 -19.28
CA GLN A 143 3.55 -18.79 -18.32
C GLN A 143 3.15 -18.34 -16.91
N THR A 144 2.40 -19.17 -16.21
CA THR A 144 2.04 -18.94 -14.80
C THR A 144 3.14 -19.49 -13.90
N VAL A 145 3.67 -18.65 -13.02
CA VAL A 145 4.67 -19.02 -12.01
C VAL A 145 4.06 -18.83 -10.62
N GLY A 146 4.22 -19.83 -9.75
CA GLY A 146 3.93 -19.72 -8.33
C GLY A 146 5.16 -19.26 -7.56
N LEU A 147 5.02 -18.19 -6.79
CA LEU A 147 6.05 -17.70 -5.87
C LEU A 147 5.54 -17.86 -4.45
N GLN A 148 6.28 -18.58 -3.59
CA GLN A 148 5.93 -18.65 -2.17
C GLN A 148 5.92 -17.23 -1.59
N PHE A 149 4.87 -16.92 -0.84
CA PHE A 149 4.66 -15.60 -0.28
C PHE A 149 5.81 -15.17 0.64
N ASP A 150 6.40 -16.12 1.36
CA ASP A 150 7.52 -15.86 2.27
C ASP A 150 8.85 -15.56 1.55
N TRP A 151 8.95 -15.85 0.24
CA TRP A 151 10.08 -15.46 -0.61
C TRP A 151 10.01 -14.00 -1.04
N LEU A 152 8.83 -13.37 -0.98
CA LEU A 152 8.65 -12.01 -1.46
C LEU A 152 9.32 -11.01 -0.52
N ALA A 153 10.21 -10.18 -1.06
CA ALA A 153 10.84 -9.06 -0.38
C ALA A 153 10.13 -7.72 -0.64
N ASP A 154 9.42 -7.61 -1.77
CA ASP A 154 8.60 -6.45 -2.12
C ASP A 154 7.53 -6.86 -3.14
N ALA A 155 6.37 -6.22 -3.09
CA ALA A 155 5.36 -6.38 -4.13
C ALA A 155 4.48 -5.13 -4.19
N LYS A 156 4.11 -4.73 -5.40
CA LYS A 156 3.19 -3.60 -5.62
C LYS A 156 2.50 -3.69 -6.97
N LEU A 157 1.34 -3.05 -7.08
CA LEU A 157 0.68 -2.85 -8.36
C LEU A 157 1.51 -1.95 -9.27
N VAL A 158 1.41 -2.20 -10.57
CA VAL A 158 1.93 -1.28 -11.58
C VAL A 158 0.82 -0.34 -11.98
N LEU A 159 1.14 0.95 -12.01
CA LEU A 159 0.20 1.97 -12.45
C LEU A 159 -0.01 1.88 -13.98
N THR A 160 -1.07 1.18 -14.38
CA THR A 160 -1.54 1.08 -15.77
C THR A 160 -2.80 1.93 -15.97
N ASP A 161 -3.13 2.24 -17.22
CA ASP A 161 -4.34 3.01 -17.55
C ASP A 161 -5.61 2.29 -17.07
N ASP A 162 -5.65 0.96 -17.21
CA ASP A 162 -6.76 0.12 -16.73
C ASP A 162 -6.90 0.18 -15.19
N LEU A 163 -5.78 0.16 -14.46
CA LEU A 163 -5.80 0.31 -13.01
C LEU A 163 -6.28 1.71 -12.60
N ILE A 164 -5.82 2.76 -13.29
CA ILE A 164 -6.27 4.13 -13.03
C ILE A 164 -7.78 4.25 -13.25
N ALA A 165 -8.28 3.72 -14.38
CA ALA A 165 -9.69 3.79 -14.73
C ALA A 165 -10.57 3.09 -13.69
N GLU A 166 -10.17 1.89 -13.24
CA GLU A 166 -10.92 1.17 -12.21
C GLU A 166 -10.89 1.91 -10.86
N MET A 167 -9.72 2.39 -10.42
CA MET A 167 -9.60 3.10 -9.14
C MET A 167 -10.44 4.38 -9.10
N LEU A 168 -10.51 5.12 -10.21
CA LEU A 168 -11.38 6.29 -10.34
C LEU A 168 -12.87 5.92 -10.30
N LYS A 169 -13.24 4.81 -10.94
CA LYS A 169 -14.61 4.30 -10.93
C LYS A 169 -15.04 3.89 -9.52
N GLN A 170 -14.20 3.13 -8.80
CA GLN A 170 -14.47 2.70 -7.42
C GLN A 170 -14.63 3.89 -6.47
N ARG A 171 -13.77 4.93 -6.58
CA ARG A 171 -13.95 6.16 -5.80
C ARG A 171 -15.26 6.89 -6.09
N LYS A 172 -15.69 6.92 -7.36
CA LYS A 172 -16.96 7.52 -7.74
C LYS A 172 -18.15 6.75 -7.18
N GLU A 173 -18.08 5.42 -7.21
CA GLU A 173 -19.12 4.54 -6.67
C GLU A 173 -19.20 4.58 -5.14
N ALA A 174 -18.05 4.75 -4.45
CA ALA A 174 -17.99 4.94 -3.00
C ALA A 174 -18.55 6.30 -2.52
N GLY A 175 -18.85 7.22 -3.44
CA GLY A 175 -19.42 8.54 -3.11
C GLY A 175 -18.38 9.61 -2.77
N ASN A 176 -17.08 9.34 -2.98
CA ASN A 176 -15.98 10.25 -2.63
C ASN A 176 -15.69 11.32 -3.70
N LEU A 177 -16.50 11.38 -4.76
CA LEU A 177 -16.43 12.39 -5.81
C LEU A 177 -17.86 12.84 -6.10
N SER A 178 -18.30 13.93 -5.50
CA SER A 178 -19.43 14.67 -6.04
C SER A 178 -18.90 15.69 -7.06
N ASP A 179 -19.56 15.83 -8.21
CA ASP A 179 -19.28 16.91 -9.19
C ASP A 179 -19.41 18.33 -8.58
N LYS A 180 -19.82 18.44 -7.30
CA LYS A 180 -19.98 19.71 -6.58
C LYS A 180 -18.79 20.09 -5.71
N ASP A 181 -17.79 19.21 -5.56
CA ASP A 181 -16.61 19.44 -4.71
C ASP A 181 -15.41 20.00 -5.50
N PHE A 182 -15.55 20.16 -6.82
CA PHE A 182 -14.61 20.88 -7.66
C PHE A 182 -15.09 22.32 -7.79
N ASP A 183 -14.35 23.26 -7.21
CA ASP A 183 -14.51 24.68 -7.53
C ASP A 183 -14.07 24.89 -8.99
N GLU A 184 -14.78 25.74 -9.73
CA GLU A 184 -14.41 26.08 -11.10
C GLU A 184 -12.98 26.62 -11.07
N THR A 185 -12.08 26.06 -11.89
CA THR A 185 -10.72 26.59 -12.00
C THR A 185 -10.80 28.00 -12.58
N GLU A 186 -10.71 29.02 -11.72
CA GLU A 186 -10.50 30.40 -12.15
C GLU A 186 -9.14 30.48 -12.85
N THR A 187 -9.18 30.55 -14.17
CA THR A 187 -7.99 30.82 -14.97
C THR A 187 -7.77 32.33 -14.90
N ASP A 188 -6.81 32.77 -14.09
CA ASP A 188 -6.36 34.17 -14.10
C ASP A 188 -5.73 34.46 -15.48
N THR A 189 -6.52 35.03 -16.39
CA THR A 189 -6.01 35.60 -17.63
C THR A 189 -5.28 36.88 -17.28
N GLY A 190 -4.03 36.73 -16.84
CA GLY A 190 -3.12 37.82 -16.56
C GLY A 190 -3.20 38.90 -17.64
N SER A 191 -3.48 40.11 -17.17
CA SER A 191 -3.65 41.34 -17.92
C SER A 191 -2.65 41.49 -19.06
N LYS A 192 -3.17 41.78 -20.26
CA LYS A 192 -2.41 42.48 -21.30
C LYS A 192 -2.06 43.86 -20.75
N GLU A 193 -0.79 44.13 -20.51
CA GLU A 193 -0.27 45.50 -20.46
C GLU A 193 0.19 45.90 -21.87
N ASP A 194 -0.35 47.03 -22.33
CA ASP A 194 -0.04 47.72 -23.59
C ASP A 194 1.40 48.25 -23.66
#